data_AF-A0AAJ6CJH2-F1
#
_entry.id   AF-A0AAJ6CJH2-F1
#
_cell.length_a   1.000
_cell.length_b   1.000
_cell.length_c   1.000
_cell.angle_alpha   90.00
_cell.angle_beta   90.00
_cell.angle_gamma   90.00
#
_symmetry.space_group_name_H-M   'P 1'
#
loop_
_entity.id
_entity.type
_entity.pdbx_description
1 polymer ?
#
loop_
_entity_poly.entity_id
_entity_poly.type
_entity_poly.pdbx_seq_one_letter_code
_entity_poly.pdbx_strand_id
1 'polypeptide(L)' 'MNAPVLVPTEGEMDPLAIAQKELAAKKIPLLVRRYLPDGTFEDWSVSELIITE' A
#
# COMPACT_ATOMS: atom_id res chain seq x y z
N MET A 1 9.83 -5.78 12.85
CA MET A 1 9.77 -6.09 11.40
C MET A 1 10.33 -4.90 10.64
N ASN A 2 11.65 -4.88 10.39
CA ASN A 2 12.43 -3.74 9.92
C ASN A 2 12.46 -3.65 8.38
N ALA A 3 11.29 -3.58 7.76
CA ALA A 3 11.18 -3.40 6.32
C ALA A 3 11.74 -2.02 5.89
N PRO A 4 12.33 -1.90 4.69
CA PRO A 4 12.78 -0.62 4.18
C PRO A 4 11.59 0.32 3.96
N VAL A 5 11.72 1.56 4.42
CA VAL A 5 10.74 2.64 4.18
C VAL A 5 11.02 3.27 2.82
N LEU A 6 9.96 3.49 2.04
CA LEU A 6 10.04 3.97 0.65
C LEU A 6 9.71 5.46 0.48
N VAL A 7 9.42 6.14 1.58
CA VAL A 7 9.22 7.60 1.67
C VAL A 7 10.14 8.20 2.73
N PRO A 8 10.49 9.49 2.65
CA PRO A 8 11.23 10.16 3.71
C PRO A 8 10.44 10.20 5.02
N THR A 9 11.04 9.71 6.10
CA THR A 9 10.55 9.87 7.47
C THR A 9 11.02 11.23 8.01
N GLU A 10 10.12 12.20 8.12
CA GLU A 10 10.31 13.53 8.73
C GLU A 10 10.24 13.46 10.27
N GLY A 11 10.77 12.38 10.85
CA GLY A 11 10.72 12.12 12.30
C GLY A 11 9.52 11.30 12.76
N GLU A 12 8.69 10.77 11.85
CA GLU A 12 7.63 9.84 12.22
C GLU A 12 8.24 8.55 12.79
N MET A 13 7.76 8.14 13.97
CA MET A 13 8.15 6.88 14.61
C MET A 13 7.03 5.84 14.61
N ASP A 14 5.79 6.28 14.35
CA ASP A 14 4.64 5.40 14.26
C ASP A 14 4.62 4.68 12.89
N PRO A 15 4.72 3.34 12.86
CA PRO A 15 4.66 2.59 11.61
C PRO A 15 3.37 2.82 10.82
N LEU A 16 2.24 3.06 11.48
CA LEU A 16 0.97 3.30 10.78
C LEU A 16 1.00 4.63 10.04
N ALA A 17 1.49 5.70 10.68
CA ALA A 17 1.67 7.00 10.04
C ALA A 17 2.62 6.93 8.83
N ILE A 18 3.72 6.18 8.95
CA ILE A 18 4.65 5.96 7.82
C ILE A 18 3.94 5.23 6.66
N ALA A 19 3.19 4.16 6.95
CA ALA A 19 2.46 3.42 5.92
C ALA A 19 1.38 4.28 5.24
N GLN A 20 0.70 5.15 5.98
CA GLN A 20 -0.25 6.12 5.41
C GLN A 20 0.44 7.10 4.46
N LYS A 21 1.65 7.56 4.80
CA LYS A 21 2.47 8.41 3.94
C LYS A 21 2.91 7.68 2.66
N GLU A 22 3.29 6.40 2.77
CA GLU A 22 3.59 5.56 1.62
C GLU A 22 2.37 5.32 0.71
N LEU A 23 1.19 5.14 1.31
CA LEU A 23 -0.08 4.99 0.59
C LEU A 23 -0.41 6.26 -0.21
N ALA A 24 -0.34 7.43 0.44
CA ALA A 24 -0.57 8.72 -0.19
C ALA A 24 0.42 9.00 -1.34
N ALA A 25 1.68 8.59 -1.17
CA ALA A 25 2.72 8.72 -2.20
C ALA A 25 2.67 7.63 -3.30
N LYS A 26 1.71 6.68 -3.22
CA LYS A 26 1.61 5.52 -4.12
C LYS A 26 2.88 4.67 -4.20
N LYS A 27 3.61 4.55 -3.08
CA LYS A 27 4.89 3.83 -2.98
C LYS A 27 4.80 2.43 -2.35
N ILE A 28 3.64 2.05 -1.81
CA ILE A 28 3.44 0.71 -1.23
C ILE A 28 3.67 -0.38 -2.30
N PRO A 29 4.62 -1.30 -2.12
CA PRO A 29 4.98 -2.32 -3.10
C PRO A 29 4.16 -3.59 -2.91
N LEU A 30 2.82 -3.45 -2.83
CA LEU A 30 1.90 -4.56 -2.62
C LEU A 30 0.91 -4.68 -3.78
N LEU A 31 0.44 -5.91 -4.00
CA LEU A 31 -0.66 -6.24 -4.90
C LEU A 31 -1.87 -6.67 -4.08
N VAL A 32 -3.05 -6.24 -4.50
CA VAL A 32 -4.34 -6.70 -4.00
C VAL A 32 -4.89 -7.72 -4.98
N ARG A 33 -4.97 -8.98 -4.55
CA ARG A 33 -5.65 -10.04 -5.29
C ARG A 33 -7.14 -10.05 -4.98
N ARG A 34 -7.98 -9.73 -5.97
CA ARG A 34 -9.44 -9.74 -5.86
C ARG A 34 -9.99 -11.02 -6.46
N TYR A 35 -10.45 -11.93 -5.61
CA TYR A 35 -11.09 -13.17 -6.03
C TYR A 35 -12.51 -12.93 -6.51
N LEU A 36 -12.88 -13.57 -7.61
CA LEU A 36 -14.23 -13.57 -8.17
C LEU A 36 -15.01 -14.81 -7.69
N PRO A 37 -16.35 -14.81 -7.74
CA PRO A 37 -17.17 -15.93 -7.27
C PRO A 37 -16.92 -17.26 -8.00
N ASP A 38 -16.39 -17.22 -9.21
CA ASP A 38 -16.02 -18.40 -10.01
C ASP A 38 -14.65 -18.99 -9.62
N GLY A 39 -13.96 -18.39 -8.64
CA GLY A 39 -12.65 -18.81 -8.15
C GLY A 39 -11.47 -18.25 -8.95
N THR A 40 -11.73 -17.49 -10.03
CA THR A 40 -10.69 -16.71 -10.72
C THR A 40 -10.32 -15.47 -9.90
N PHE A 41 -9.29 -14.73 -10.32
CA PHE A 41 -8.88 -13.52 -9.61
C PHE A 41 -8.23 -12.48 -10.53
N GLU A 42 -8.23 -11.25 -10.05
CA GLU A 42 -7.51 -10.12 -10.64
C GLU A 42 -6.48 -9.59 -9.64
N ASP A 43 -5.25 -9.40 -10.09
CA ASP A 43 -4.19 -8.75 -9.30
C ASP A 43 -4.12 -7.27 -9.66
N TRP A 44 -4.32 -6.42 -8.66
CA TRP A 44 -4.28 -4.97 -8.79
C TRP A 44 -3.13 -4.40 -7.96
N SER A 45 -2.31 -3.54 -8.54
CA SER A 45 -1.30 -2.81 -7.78
C SER A 45 -1.96 -1.83 -6.80
N VAL A 46 -1.45 -1.70 -5.57
CA VAL A 46 -1.94 -0.64 -4.67
C VAL A 46 -1.73 0.76 -5.29
N SER A 47 -0.71 0.91 -6.14
CA SER A 47 -0.42 2.19 -6.79
C SER A 47 -1.52 2.66 -7.76
N GLU A 48 -2.22 1.74 -8.44
CA GLU A 48 -3.24 2.07 -9.46
C GLU A 48 -4.67 2.19 -8.90
N LEU A 49 -4.94 1.67 -7.69
CA LEU A 49 -6.26 1.77 -7.08
C LEU A 49 -6.63 3.23 -6.76
N ILE A 50 -7.88 3.61 -6.98
CA ILE A 50 -8.38 4.92 -6.53
C ILE A 50 -8.56 4.86 -5.01
N ILE A 51 -7.94 5.78 -4.29
CA ILE A 51 -8.07 5.91 -2.82
C ILE A 51 -9.14 6.95 -2.54
N THR A 52 -10.09 6.62 -1.66
CA THR A 52 -11.10 7.53 -1.13
C THR A 52 -10.73 7.94 0.29
N GLU A 53 -11.21 9.11 0.73
CA GLU A 53 -11.04 9.60 2.11
C GLU A 53 -11.82 8.77 3.14
#